data_AF-A0AAJ5WPJ7-F1
#
_entry.id   AF-A0AAJ5WPJ7-F1
#
_cell.length_a   1.000
_cell.length_b   1.000
_cell.length_c   1.000
_cell.angle_alpha   90.00
_cell.angle_beta   90.00
_cell.angle_gamma   90.00
#
_symmetry.space_group_name_H-M   'P 1'
#
loop_
_entity.id
_entity.type
_entity.pdbx_description
1 polymer ?
#
loop_
_entity_poly.entity_id
_entity_poly.type
_entity_poly.pdbx_seq_one_letter_code
_entity_poly.pdbx_strand_id
1 'polypeptide(L)'
;MQTLNWKERAAAFLVFILGIILLLLLIVDITSSRSSSYAVRNDSILINKSDLFTKIRAFINILAAIGGGWLLLKRNTLGWSCSVAVLAFLALLSGGMMVELGIKGIFDFSFMFLGFVVLLLLLALAALLTKSARRKTDAGTGAWVIAAVLLAGLGALNFFLQ
;
A
#
# COMPACT_ATOMS: atom_id res chain seq x y z
N MET A 1 32.13 0.43 -0.29
CA MET A 1 30.70 0.44 -0.71
C MET A 1 29.94 -0.64 0.06
N GLN A 2 29.12 -0.30 1.06
CA GLN A 2 28.37 -1.31 1.83
C GLN A 2 27.16 -1.80 1.02
N THR A 3 26.98 -3.11 0.89
CA THR A 3 25.89 -3.76 0.14
C THR A 3 24.59 -3.83 0.97
N LEU A 4 23.42 -3.87 0.31
CA LEU A 4 22.12 -3.99 0.97
C LEU A 4 22.08 -5.41 1.54
N ASN A 5 21.68 -5.54 2.80
CA ASN A 5 21.58 -6.86 3.40
C ASN A 5 20.43 -7.61 2.70
N TRP A 6 20.52 -8.93 2.60
CA TRP A 6 19.53 -9.70 1.82
C TRP A 6 18.09 -9.45 2.32
N LYS A 7 17.93 -9.23 3.63
CA LYS A 7 16.66 -8.87 4.30
C LYS A 7 16.06 -7.54 3.80
N GLU A 8 16.90 -6.53 3.59
CA GLU A 8 16.47 -5.19 3.13
C GLU A 8 16.05 -5.25 1.67
N ARG A 9 16.77 -6.04 0.86
CA ARG A 9 16.44 -6.30 -0.53
C ARG A 9 15.15 -7.10 -0.66
N ALA A 10 14.94 -8.08 0.22
CA ALA A 10 13.69 -8.85 0.31
C ALA A 10 12.51 -7.95 0.69
N ALA A 11 12.66 -7.02 1.64
CA ALA A 11 11.61 -6.06 2.00
C ALA A 11 11.26 -5.12 0.82
N ALA A 12 12.28 -4.60 0.11
CA ALA A 12 12.08 -3.81 -1.11
C ALA A 12 11.29 -4.57 -2.18
N PHE A 13 11.70 -5.83 -2.39
CA PHE A 13 11.11 -6.71 -3.38
C PHE A 13 9.68 -7.12 -3.00
N LEU A 14 9.41 -7.35 -1.71
CA LEU A 14 8.07 -7.60 -1.19
C LEU A 14 7.14 -6.40 -1.40
N VAL A 15 7.58 -5.18 -1.09
CA VAL A 15 6.81 -3.96 -1.35
C VAL A 15 6.49 -3.83 -2.84
N PHE A 16 7.48 -4.09 -3.69
CA PHE A 16 7.33 -4.01 -5.14
C PHE A 16 6.36 -5.08 -5.68
N ILE A 17 6.50 -6.33 -5.26
CA ILE A 17 5.59 -7.42 -5.60
C ILE A 17 4.18 -7.13 -5.12
N LEU A 18 4.01 -6.66 -3.88
CA LEU A 18 2.70 -6.29 -3.35
C LEU A 18 2.06 -5.18 -4.17
N GLY A 19 2.84 -4.16 -4.57
CA GLY A 19 2.38 -3.12 -5.48
C GLY A 19 1.90 -3.69 -6.82
N ILE A 20 2.63 -4.64 -7.40
CA ILE A 20 2.24 -5.33 -8.65
C ILE A 20 0.98 -6.17 -8.46
N ILE A 21 0.87 -6.94 -7.38
CA ILE A 21 -0.32 -7.77 -7.10
C ILE A 21 -1.56 -6.88 -6.92
N LEU A 22 -1.43 -5.78 -6.18
CA LEU A 22 -2.51 -4.81 -6.02
C LEU A 22 -2.88 -4.16 -7.36
N LEU A 23 -1.91 -3.87 -8.23
CA LEU A 23 -2.16 -3.37 -9.58
C LEU A 23 -2.90 -4.38 -10.44
N LEU A 24 -2.53 -5.66 -10.39
CA LEU A 24 -3.24 -6.73 -11.10
C LEU A 24 -4.67 -6.91 -10.59
N LEU A 25 -4.87 -6.89 -9.27
CA LEU A 25 -6.20 -6.95 -8.67
C LEU A 25 -7.06 -5.76 -9.10
N LEU A 26 -6.50 -4.55 -9.15
CA LEU A 26 -7.21 -3.37 -9.66
C LEU A 26 -7.58 -3.52 -11.14
N ILE A 27 -6.70 -4.08 -11.97
CA ILE A 27 -7.00 -4.36 -13.39
C ILE A 27 -8.13 -5.39 -13.50
N VAL A 28 -8.10 -6.46 -12.70
CA VAL A 28 -9.17 -7.47 -12.67
C VAL A 28 -10.49 -6.86 -12.23
N ASP A 29 -10.48 -6.01 -11.20
CA ASP A 29 -11.67 -5.30 -10.72
C ASP A 29 -12.25 -4.35 -11.78
N ILE A 30 -11.40 -3.56 -12.46
CA ILE A 30 -11.82 -2.69 -13.57
C ILE A 30 -12.38 -3.50 -14.74
N THR A 31 -11.83 -4.68 -15.01
CA THR A 31 -12.29 -5.54 -16.11
C THR A 31 -13.57 -6.28 -15.76
N SER A 32 -13.74 -6.69 -14.50
CA SER A 32 -14.90 -7.42 -13.97
C SER A 32 -16.11 -6.49 -13.73
N SER A 33 -15.88 -5.27 -13.23
CA SER A 33 -16.93 -4.26 -12.96
C SER A 33 -17.62 -3.71 -14.22
N ARG A 34 -17.21 -4.15 -15.42
CA ARG A 34 -17.91 -3.83 -16.69
C ARG A 34 -19.35 -4.33 -16.76
N SER A 35 -19.84 -5.19 -15.86
CA SER A 35 -21.26 -5.58 -15.86
C SER A 35 -22.20 -4.66 -15.06
N SER A 36 -21.68 -3.74 -14.21
CA SER A 36 -22.53 -2.91 -13.34
C SER A 36 -22.13 -1.43 -13.19
N SER A 37 -20.88 -1.03 -13.49
CA SER A 37 -20.41 0.35 -13.22
C SER A 37 -20.59 1.35 -14.37
N TYR A 38 -20.94 0.87 -15.58
CA TYR A 38 -21.17 1.71 -16.76
C TYR A 38 -22.52 1.35 -17.37
N ALA A 39 -23.61 1.90 -16.82
CA ALA A 39 -24.90 1.83 -17.46
C ALA A 39 -24.98 2.94 -18.52
N VAL A 40 -24.86 2.60 -19.79
CA VAL A 40 -25.21 3.50 -20.89
C VAL A 40 -26.74 3.59 -20.92
N ARG A 41 -27.32 4.65 -20.35
CA ARG A 41 -28.74 5.00 -20.51
C ARG A 41 -28.82 6.32 -21.27
N ASN A 42 -29.45 6.29 -22.43
CA ASN A 42 -29.83 7.46 -23.23
C ASN A 42 -28.68 8.45 -23.49
N ASP A 43 -27.64 8.04 -24.23
CA ASP A 43 -26.49 8.89 -24.62
C ASP A 43 -25.72 9.57 -23.48
N SER A 44 -25.95 9.16 -22.23
CA SER A 44 -25.23 9.64 -21.06
C SER A 44 -24.43 8.52 -20.41
N ILE A 45 -23.13 8.77 -20.17
CA ILE A 45 -22.29 7.88 -19.38
C ILE A 45 -22.60 8.17 -17.91
N LEU A 46 -23.43 7.34 -17.29
CA LEU A 46 -23.65 7.40 -15.84
C LEU A 46 -22.41 6.82 -15.14
N ILE A 47 -21.47 7.69 -14.76
CA ILE A 47 -20.32 7.31 -13.94
C ILE A 47 -20.73 7.46 -12.48
N ASN A 48 -20.73 6.35 -11.73
CA ASN A 48 -20.88 6.42 -10.29
C ASN A 48 -19.64 7.07 -9.68
N LYS A 49 -19.79 8.28 -9.12
CA LYS A 49 -18.69 9.05 -8.54
C LYS A 49 -17.96 8.28 -7.43
N SER A 50 -18.67 7.48 -6.63
CA SER A 50 -18.06 6.69 -5.57
C SER A 50 -17.14 5.58 -6.10
N ASP A 51 -17.52 4.93 -7.20
CA ASP A 51 -16.69 3.91 -7.85
C ASP A 51 -15.45 4.53 -8.52
N LEU A 52 -15.62 5.71 -9.13
CA LEU A 52 -14.50 6.49 -9.68
C LEU A 52 -13.48 6.88 -8.59
N PHE A 53 -13.95 7.42 -7.46
CA PHE A 53 -13.07 7.81 -6.35
C PHE A 53 -12.38 6.61 -5.70
N THR A 54 -13.07 5.48 -5.57
CA THR A 54 -12.49 4.22 -5.08
C THR A 54 -11.34 3.75 -5.98
N LYS A 55 -11.53 3.81 -7.30
CA LYS A 55 -10.51 3.43 -8.29
C LYS A 55 -9.32 4.40 -8.30
N ILE A 56 -9.56 5.71 -8.21
CA ILE A 56 -8.49 6.72 -8.10
C ILE A 56 -7.66 6.51 -6.84
N ARG A 57 -8.33 6.29 -5.70
CA ARG A 57 -7.69 6.01 -4.42
C ARG A 57 -6.82 4.76 -4.48
N ALA A 58 -7.31 3.68 -5.10
CA ALA A 58 -6.52 2.47 -5.32
C ALA A 58 -5.27 2.76 -6.16
N PHE A 59 -5.42 3.51 -7.26
CA PHE A 59 -4.31 3.87 -8.15
C PHE A 59 -3.22 4.67 -7.44
N ILE A 60 -3.59 5.67 -6.62
CA ILE A 60 -2.64 6.47 -5.83
C ILE A 60 -1.85 5.59 -4.84
N ASN A 61 -2.53 4.69 -4.13
CA ASN A 61 -1.87 3.79 -3.18
C ASN A 61 -0.90 2.83 -3.87
N ILE A 62 -1.27 2.31 -5.05
CA ILE A 62 -0.43 1.42 -5.84
C ILE A 62 0.80 2.14 -6.38
N LEU A 63 0.64 3.36 -6.90
CA LEU A 63 1.75 4.18 -7.35
C LEU A 63 2.69 4.53 -6.19
N ALA A 64 2.16 4.82 -5.01
CA ALA A 64 2.96 5.06 -3.82
C ALA A 64 3.74 3.81 -3.40
N ALA A 65 3.14 2.61 -3.48
CA ALA A 65 3.83 1.34 -3.18
C ALA A 65 4.94 1.02 -4.19
N ILE A 66 4.66 1.14 -5.49
CA ILE A 66 5.65 0.89 -6.55
C ILE A 66 6.77 1.92 -6.49
N GLY A 67 6.43 3.20 -6.36
CA GLY A 67 7.38 4.30 -6.25
C GLY A 67 8.25 4.20 -5.01
N GLY A 68 7.66 3.88 -3.86
CA GLY A 68 8.38 3.61 -2.61
C GLY A 68 9.35 2.45 -2.76
N GLY A 69 8.89 1.30 -3.25
CA GLY A 69 9.74 0.12 -3.48
C GLY A 69 10.91 0.38 -4.43
N TRP A 70 10.67 1.12 -5.52
CA TRP A 70 11.72 1.49 -6.49
C TRP A 70 12.75 2.47 -5.91
N LEU A 71 12.30 3.50 -5.19
CA LEU A 71 13.19 4.47 -4.53
C LEU A 71 14.00 3.82 -3.40
N LEU A 72 13.45 2.80 -2.74
CA LEU A 72 14.18 2.01 -1.75
C LEU A 72 15.34 1.23 -2.38
N LEU A 73 15.13 0.67 -3.57
CA LEU A 73 16.19 -0.02 -4.32
C LEU A 73 17.34 0.92 -4.72
N LYS A 74 17.05 2.22 -4.90
CA LYS A 74 18.05 3.28 -5.13
C LYS A 74 18.71 3.81 -3.85
N ARG A 75 18.38 3.27 -2.66
CA ARG A 75 18.93 3.67 -1.35
C ARG A 75 18.73 5.14 -0.98
N ASN A 76 17.70 5.78 -1.52
CA ASN A 76 17.41 7.16 -1.22
C ASN A 76 16.71 7.28 0.16
N THR A 77 17.06 8.28 0.97
CA THR A 77 16.36 8.65 2.22
C THR A 77 14.85 8.82 1.99
N LEU A 78 14.49 9.40 0.86
CA LEU A 78 13.09 9.57 0.43
C LEU A 78 12.42 8.24 0.13
N GLY A 79 13.16 7.28 -0.41
CA GLY A 79 12.66 5.92 -0.67
C GLY A 79 12.35 5.18 0.61
N TRP A 80 13.23 5.28 1.61
CA TRP A 80 12.98 4.70 2.94
C TRP A 80 11.73 5.31 3.58
N SER A 81 11.62 6.63 3.57
CA SER A 81 10.49 7.35 4.16
C SER A 81 9.17 6.99 3.47
N CYS A 82 9.18 6.92 2.14
CA CYS A 82 8.01 6.54 1.33
C CYS A 82 7.61 5.08 1.56
N SER A 83 8.56 4.13 1.53
CA SER A 83 8.26 2.72 1.80
C SER A 83 7.74 2.48 3.20
N VAL A 84 8.30 3.15 4.21
CA VAL A 84 7.81 3.04 5.60
C VAL A 84 6.39 3.58 5.71
N ALA A 85 6.13 4.77 5.16
CA ALA A 85 4.80 5.36 5.16
C ALA A 85 3.77 4.47 4.45
N VAL A 86 4.11 3.95 3.27
CA VAL A 86 3.20 3.11 2.49
C VAL A 86 2.98 1.74 3.14
N LEU A 87 4.03 1.09 3.65
CA LEU A 87 3.88 -0.19 4.36
C LEU A 87 3.04 -0.03 5.63
N ALA A 88 3.31 1.00 6.43
CA ALA A 88 2.53 1.27 7.64
C ALA A 88 1.06 1.57 7.28
N PHE A 89 0.83 2.34 6.22
CA PHE A 89 -0.50 2.65 5.75
C PHE A 89 -1.26 1.42 5.25
N LEU A 90 -0.62 0.58 4.42
CA LEU A 90 -1.20 -0.67 3.94
C LEU A 90 -1.48 -1.65 5.10
N ALA A 91 -0.59 -1.72 6.09
CA ALA A 91 -0.79 -2.53 7.29
C ALA A 91 -1.99 -2.04 8.12
N LEU A 92 -2.18 -0.72 8.24
CA LEU A 92 -3.35 -0.14 8.92
C LEU A 92 -4.65 -0.42 8.17
N LEU A 93 -4.68 -0.27 6.85
CA LEU A 93 -5.88 -0.56 6.06
C LEU A 93 -6.25 -2.03 6.11
N SER A 94 -5.29 -2.92 5.83
CA SER A 94 -5.53 -4.37 5.86
C SER A 94 -5.85 -4.86 7.27
N GLY A 95 -5.17 -4.35 8.30
CA GLY A 95 -5.49 -4.63 9.70
C GLY A 95 -6.89 -4.15 10.08
N GLY A 96 -7.31 -2.96 9.65
CA GLY A 96 -8.67 -2.43 9.88
C GLY A 96 -9.75 -3.30 9.24
N MET A 97 -9.56 -3.72 7.98
CA MET A 97 -10.48 -4.64 7.30
C MET A 97 -10.55 -6.00 8.02
N MET A 98 -9.41 -6.50 8.51
CA MET A 98 -9.36 -7.75 9.28
C MET A 98 -10.14 -7.63 10.59
N VAL A 99 -10.00 -6.52 11.33
CA VAL A 99 -10.77 -6.27 12.56
C VAL A 99 -12.26 -6.19 12.26
N GLU A 100 -12.66 -5.52 11.18
CA GLU A 100 -14.07 -5.43 10.77
C GLU A 100 -14.67 -6.81 10.46
N LEU A 101 -13.96 -7.65 9.72
CA LEU A 101 -14.37 -9.03 9.44
C LEU A 101 -14.44 -9.88 10.72
N GLY A 102 -13.48 -9.69 11.64
CA GLY A 102 -13.46 -10.37 12.94
C GLY A 102 -14.64 -10.00 13.82
N ILE A 103 -15.03 -8.71 13.87
CA ILE A 103 -16.22 -8.24 14.59
C ILE A 103 -17.50 -8.82 13.96
N LYS A 104 -17.55 -8.93 12.63
CA LYS A 104 -18.66 -9.57 11.91
C LYS A 104 -18.68 -11.10 12.04
N GLY A 105 -17.67 -11.71 12.66
CA GLY A 105 -17.55 -13.16 12.84
C GLY A 105 -17.30 -13.93 11.54
N ILE A 106 -16.85 -13.26 10.48
CA ILE A 106 -16.61 -13.87 9.17
C ILE A 106 -15.15 -14.37 9.14
N PHE A 107 -14.96 -15.64 9.49
CA PHE A 107 -13.65 -16.30 9.54
C PHE A 107 -13.41 -17.23 8.35
N ASP A 108 -13.62 -16.71 7.15
CA ASP A 108 -13.43 -17.48 5.91
C ASP A 108 -11.96 -17.50 5.45
N PHE A 109 -11.68 -18.20 4.36
CA PHE A 109 -10.37 -18.23 3.70
C PHE A 109 -9.83 -16.80 3.43
N SER A 110 -10.71 -15.87 3.08
CA SER A 110 -10.36 -14.47 2.88
C SER A 110 -9.79 -13.81 4.14
N PHE A 111 -10.30 -14.14 5.33
CA PHE A 111 -9.78 -13.63 6.60
C PHE A 111 -8.36 -14.15 6.89
N MET A 112 -8.14 -15.46 6.70
CA MET A 112 -6.80 -16.05 6.85
C MET A 112 -5.79 -15.44 5.86
N PHE A 113 -6.19 -15.26 4.60
CA PHE A 113 -5.35 -14.64 3.58
C PHE A 113 -4.99 -13.20 3.97
N LEU A 114 -5.98 -12.41 4.41
CA LEU A 114 -5.76 -11.03 4.86
C LEU A 114 -4.81 -10.98 6.06
N GLY A 115 -4.98 -11.87 7.04
CA GLY A 115 -4.08 -11.98 8.19
C GLY A 115 -2.64 -12.33 7.79
N PHE A 116 -2.46 -13.23 6.83
CA PHE A 116 -1.14 -13.56 6.28
C PHE A 116 -0.48 -12.35 5.59
N VAL A 117 -1.25 -11.59 4.81
CA VAL A 117 -0.78 -10.36 4.15
C VAL A 117 -0.36 -9.31 5.19
N VAL A 118 -1.18 -9.07 6.23
CA VAL A 118 -0.85 -8.15 7.32
C VAL A 118 0.45 -8.56 8.01
N LEU A 119 0.63 -9.85 8.29
CA LEU A 119 1.84 -10.35 8.93
C LEU A 119 3.09 -10.11 8.06
N LEU A 120 3.01 -10.35 6.75
CA LEU A 120 4.09 -10.05 5.82
C LEU A 120 4.43 -8.56 5.74
N LEU A 121 3.41 -7.69 5.74
CA LEU A 121 3.59 -6.24 5.76
C LEU A 121 4.31 -5.77 7.04
N LEU A 122 3.89 -6.28 8.20
CA LEU A 122 4.54 -5.98 9.48
C LEU A 122 5.98 -6.49 9.54
N LEU A 123 6.24 -7.68 8.98
CA LEU A 123 7.60 -8.23 8.90
C LEU A 123 8.51 -7.36 8.02
N ALA A 124 8.00 -6.89 6.88
CA ALA A 124 8.71 -5.98 5.99
C ALA A 124 8.98 -4.63 6.67
N LEU A 125 7.99 -4.10 7.41
CA LEU A 125 8.13 -2.88 8.20
C LEU A 125 9.20 -3.04 9.28
N ALA A 126 9.18 -4.13 10.05
CA ALA A 126 10.18 -4.41 11.08
C ALA A 126 11.60 -4.52 10.49
N ALA A 127 11.75 -5.15 9.32
CA ALA A 127 13.02 -5.22 8.61
C ALA A 127 13.52 -3.82 8.19
N LEU A 128 12.62 -2.94 7.74
CA LEU A 128 12.91 -1.56 7.35
C LEU A 128 13.22 -0.63 8.53
N LEU A 129 12.61 -0.89 9.68
CA LEU A 129 12.84 -0.15 10.93
C LEU A 129 14.15 -0.54 11.64
N THR A 130 14.79 -1.62 11.21
CA THR A 130 16.05 -2.07 11.79
C THR A 130 17.17 -1.03 11.57
N LYS A 131 18.00 -0.77 12.60
CA LYS A 131 19.10 0.23 12.57
C LYS A 131 20.05 0.07 11.38
N SER A 132 20.19 -1.14 10.83
CA SER A 132 20.96 -1.44 9.61
C SER A 132 20.41 -0.69 8.38
N ALA A 133 19.10 -0.78 8.15
CA ALA A 133 18.45 -0.16 6.99
C ALA A 133 18.52 1.36 7.07
N ARG A 134 18.38 1.90 8.29
CA ARG A 134 18.45 3.33 8.59
C ARG A 134 19.82 3.93 8.34
N ARG A 135 20.90 3.24 8.74
CA ARG A 135 22.28 3.69 8.52
C ARG A 135 22.69 3.66 7.04
N LYS A 136 22.18 2.71 6.26
CA LYS A 136 22.52 2.57 4.84
C LYS A 136 21.79 3.55 3.92
N THR A 137 20.72 4.15 4.42
CA THR A 137 19.91 5.13 3.70
C THR A 137 20.11 6.55 4.25
N ASP A 138 21.04 6.76 5.20
CA ASP A 138 21.24 8.04 5.92
C ASP A 138 19.94 8.66 6.47
N ALA A 139 18.97 7.81 6.83
CA ALA A 139 17.66 8.25 7.30
C ALA A 139 17.75 8.80 8.73
N GLY A 140 17.97 10.11 8.85
CA GLY A 140 17.99 10.87 10.11
C GLY A 140 16.60 11.04 10.75
N THR A 141 16.46 11.99 11.67
CA THR A 141 15.18 12.34 12.32
C THR A 141 14.19 12.96 11.34
N GLY A 142 14.68 13.72 10.34
CA GLY A 142 13.84 14.33 9.30
C GLY A 142 13.12 13.30 8.40
N ALA A 143 13.72 12.13 8.16
CA ALA A 143 13.08 11.06 7.39
C ALA A 143 11.82 10.51 8.07
N TRP A 144 11.80 10.49 9.40
CA TRP A 144 10.61 10.10 10.17
C TRP A 144 9.49 11.13 10.06
N VAL A 145 9.82 12.41 10.05
CA VAL A 145 8.84 13.48 9.84
C VAL A 145 8.23 13.36 8.44
N ILE A 146 9.06 13.12 7.42
CA ILE A 146 8.57 12.90 6.04
C ILE A 146 7.67 11.66 5.97
N ALA A 147 8.06 10.55 6.59
CA ALA A 147 7.25 9.33 6.62
C ALA A 147 5.91 9.56 7.35
N ALA A 148 5.92 10.30 8.46
CA ALA A 148 4.71 10.63 9.21
C ALA A 148 3.78 11.56 8.42
N VAL A 149 4.34 12.59 7.76
CA VAL A 149 3.57 13.50 6.89
C VAL A 149 2.98 12.75 5.69
N LEU A 150 3.75 11.86 5.05
CA LEU A 150 3.25 11.01 3.97
C LEU A 150 2.13 10.08 4.45
N LEU A 151 2.29 9.47 5.62
CA LEU A 151 1.27 8.61 6.20
C LEU A 151 -0.01 9.39 6.53
N ALA A 152 0.12 10.58 7.12
CA ALA A 152 -1.00 11.47 7.37
C ALA A 152 -1.67 11.94 6.07
N GLY A 153 -0.89 12.23 5.04
CA GLY A 153 -1.40 12.60 3.71
C GLY A 153 -2.16 11.46 3.04
N LEU A 154 -1.63 10.24 3.07
CA LEU A 154 -2.31 9.04 2.58
C LEU A 154 -3.60 8.77 3.37
N GLY A 155 -3.57 8.94 4.69
CA GLY A 155 -4.75 8.85 5.56
C GLY A 155 -5.82 9.89 5.22
N ALA A 156 -5.43 11.15 5.08
CA ALA A 156 -6.33 12.24 4.70
C ALA A 156 -6.95 12.01 3.33
N LEU A 157 -6.14 11.66 2.32
CA LEU A 157 -6.64 11.31 0.98
C LEU A 157 -7.65 10.17 1.05
N ASN A 158 -7.38 9.16 1.86
CA ASN A 158 -8.24 8.01 2.02
C ASN A 158 -9.58 8.36 2.67
N PHE A 159 -9.59 9.25 3.67
CA PHE A 159 -10.78 9.74 4.34
C PHE A 159 -11.60 10.71 3.47
N PHE A 160 -10.95 11.64 2.75
CA PHE A 160 -11.64 12.61 1.87
C PHE A 160 -12.15 11.99 0.56
N LEU A 161 -11.57 10.87 0.11
CA LEU A 161 -11.98 10.13 -1.10
C LEU A 161 -12.92 8.95 -0.77
N GLN A 162 -13.41 8.85 0.46
CA GLN A 162 -14.43 7.88 0.88
C GLN A 162 -15.83 8.40 0.61
#